data_AF-A0A2D4Y9M4-F1
#
_entry.id   AF-A0A2D4Y9M4-F1
#
_cell.length_a   1.000
_cell.length_b   1.000
_cell.length_c   1.000
_cell.angle_alpha   90.00
_cell.angle_beta   90.00
_cell.angle_gamma   90.00
#
_symmetry.space_group_name_H-M   'P 1'
#
loop_
_entity.id
_entity.type
_entity.pdbx_description
1 polymer ?
#
loop_
_entity_poly.entity_id
_entity_poly.type
_entity_poly.pdbx_seq_one_letter_code
_entity_poly.pdbx_strand_id
1 'polypeptide(L)'
;MFGKKKQVSTIDKDQLELIENAQKRIRQKKRLYIHFVVFLIGAVFLILANTVLGIGKDFTIAGISWFVYAILLWLFLFVYHFVNVFITNKFMGKDWEKQQLDKLVSQQQKRIDKLKEGFLKEERKIAQSQAYNETHPDTKPEEKKNSNELTIIVAAGEDNAIGKDNDLIWHLRDDLKHFKKLTSGHHIIMGRKTFESFPKPLPNRTHIVITRQDNYKVPEGVIVVNNLEDALDAARKDNQPFIIGGGEIYKQSINIADKLELTRVHATFEGADTFFPEVDSNKWKEISKTTHDADENHNYAFSFITYVKK
;
A
#
# COMPACT_ATOMS: atom_id res chain seq x y z
N MET A 1 -9.64 -42.94 26.82
CA MET A 1 -8.75 -43.04 25.64
C MET A 1 -9.06 -41.90 24.69
N PHE A 2 -8.31 -40.80 24.75
CA PHE A 2 -8.46 -39.70 23.79
C PHE A 2 -7.44 -39.87 22.67
N GLY A 3 -7.93 -40.21 21.48
CA GLY A 3 -7.11 -40.33 20.28
C GLY A 3 -6.49 -38.97 19.92
N LYS A 4 -5.16 -38.91 19.86
CA LYS A 4 -4.43 -37.75 19.32
C LYS A 4 -4.80 -37.60 17.84
N LYS A 5 -5.58 -36.57 17.50
CA LYS A 5 -5.70 -36.12 16.11
C LYS A 5 -4.32 -35.67 15.63
N LYS A 6 -3.79 -36.33 14.60
CA LYS A 6 -2.55 -35.93 13.92
C LYS A 6 -2.71 -34.48 13.46
N GLN A 7 -1.90 -33.58 14.01
CA GLN A 7 -1.79 -32.20 13.59
C GLN A 7 -1.11 -32.24 12.21
N VAL A 8 -1.90 -32.15 11.13
CA VAL A 8 -1.36 -32.09 9.77
C VAL A 8 -0.66 -30.74 9.63
N SER A 9 0.66 -30.78 9.51
CA SER A 9 1.49 -29.58 9.47
C SER A 9 1.28 -28.84 8.13
N THR A 10 1.49 -27.53 8.10
CA THR A 10 1.47 -26.74 6.85
C THR A 10 2.46 -27.29 5.83
N ILE A 11 3.58 -27.85 6.29
CA ILE A 11 4.60 -28.54 5.50
C ILE A 11 4.01 -29.73 4.73
N ASP A 12 3.06 -30.47 5.32
CA ASP A 12 2.42 -31.61 4.65
C ASP A 12 1.51 -31.17 3.49
N LYS A 13 0.84 -30.01 3.60
CA LYS A 13 -0.01 -29.48 2.52
C LYS A 13 0.81 -29.02 1.33
N ASP A 14 1.92 -28.33 1.57
CA ASP A 14 2.81 -27.87 0.51
C ASP A 14 3.46 -29.05 -0.25
N GLN A 15 3.81 -30.12 0.47
CA GLN A 15 4.32 -31.35 -0.15
C GLN A 15 3.28 -32.04 -1.04
N LEU A 16 2.01 -32.08 -0.60
CA LEU A 16 0.92 -32.63 -1.41
C LEU A 16 0.70 -31.82 -2.70
N GLU A 17 0.71 -30.49 -2.61
CA GLU A 17 0.58 -29.65 -3.81
C GLU A 17 1.72 -29.84 -4.80
N LEU A 18 2.96 -30.03 -4.33
CA LEU A 18 4.11 -30.32 -5.18
C LEU A 18 3.93 -31.65 -5.93
N ILE A 19 3.45 -32.68 -5.24
CA ILE A 19 3.18 -34.00 -5.84
C ILE A 19 2.06 -33.90 -6.89
N GLU A 20 0.96 -33.21 -6.57
CA GLU A 20 -0.16 -33.02 -7.51
C GLU A 20 0.28 -32.26 -8.77
N ASN A 21 1.08 -31.21 -8.61
CA ASN A 21 1.63 -30.44 -9.72
C ASN A 21 2.57 -31.31 -10.57
N ALA A 22 3.47 -32.09 -9.96
CA ALA A 22 4.35 -33.01 -10.66
C ALA A 22 3.56 -34.06 -11.48
N GLN A 23 2.52 -34.65 -10.89
CA GLN A 23 1.64 -35.60 -11.59
C GLN A 23 0.87 -34.94 -12.74
N LYS A 24 0.39 -33.71 -12.58
CA LYS A 24 -0.26 -32.94 -13.64
C LYS A 24 0.70 -32.69 -14.81
N ARG A 25 1.96 -32.36 -14.52
CA ARG A 25 3.02 -32.16 -15.53
C ARG A 25 3.33 -33.44 -16.30
N ILE A 26 3.41 -34.58 -15.61
CA ILE A 26 3.61 -35.89 -16.26
C ILE A 26 2.44 -36.19 -17.20
N ARG A 27 1.19 -35.95 -16.78
CA ARG A 27 -0.01 -36.16 -17.63
C ARG A 27 -0.02 -35.25 -18.86
N GLN A 28 0.32 -33.97 -18.71
CA GLN A 28 0.39 -33.03 -19.84
C GLN A 28 1.43 -33.47 -20.88
N LYS A 29 2.63 -33.87 -20.45
CA LYS A 29 3.69 -34.38 -21.34
C LYS A 29 3.28 -35.68 -22.05
N LYS A 30 2.65 -36.61 -21.32
CA LYS A 30 2.09 -37.85 -21.91
C LYS A 30 1.04 -37.54 -22.98
N ARG A 31 0.12 -36.61 -22.72
CA ARG A 31 -0.92 -36.20 -23.70
C ARG A 31 -0.31 -35.60 -24.98
N LEU A 32 0.73 -34.76 -24.84
CA LEU A 32 1.44 -34.22 -25.99
C LEU A 32 2.11 -35.32 -26.81
N TYR A 33 2.77 -36.29 -26.16
CA TYR A 33 3.38 -37.43 -26.83
C TYR A 33 2.35 -38.27 -27.59
N ILE A 34 1.20 -38.57 -26.98
CA ILE A 34 0.11 -39.28 -27.65
C ILE A 34 -0.37 -38.49 -28.87
N HIS A 35 -0.56 -37.17 -28.75
CA HIS A 35 -0.96 -36.32 -29.88
C HIS A 35 0.08 -36.36 -31.01
N PHE A 36 1.38 -36.31 -30.67
CA PHE A 36 2.47 -36.43 -31.65
C PHE A 36 2.42 -37.76 -32.42
N VAL A 37 2.23 -38.88 -31.71
CA VAL A 37 2.14 -40.22 -32.33
C VAL A 37 0.91 -40.32 -33.24
N VAL A 38 -0.25 -39.83 -32.80
CA VAL A 38 -1.48 -39.81 -33.61
C VAL A 38 -1.31 -38.93 -34.85
N PHE A 39 -0.64 -37.78 -34.73
CA PHE A 39 -0.32 -36.91 -35.85
C PHE A 39 0.56 -37.62 -36.88
N LEU A 40 1.62 -38.31 -36.47
CA LEU A 40 2.50 -39.05 -37.39
C LEU A 40 1.74 -40.17 -38.13
N ILE A 41 0.98 -40.99 -37.39
CA ILE A 41 0.21 -42.08 -37.97
C ILE A 41 -0.84 -41.52 -38.95
N GLY A 42 -1.54 -40.47 -38.55
CA GLY A 42 -2.57 -39.83 -39.38
C GLY A 42 -2.01 -39.14 -40.62
N ALA A 43 -0.84 -38.51 -40.54
CA ALA A 43 -0.17 -37.92 -41.70
C ALA A 43 0.23 -38.99 -42.72
N VAL A 44 0.83 -40.09 -42.26
CA VAL A 44 1.17 -41.24 -43.13
C VAL A 44 -0.09 -41.83 -43.77
N PHE A 45 -1.17 -41.98 -42.99
CA PHE A 45 -2.44 -42.47 -43.49
C PHE A 45 -3.03 -41.56 -44.58
N LEU A 46 -3.05 -40.24 -44.37
CA LEU A 46 -3.55 -39.27 -45.35
C LEU A 46 -2.75 -39.29 -46.66
N ILE A 47 -1.42 -39.45 -46.56
CA ILE A 47 -0.55 -39.60 -47.73
C ILE A 47 -0.93 -40.89 -48.50
N LEU A 48 -1.01 -42.03 -47.81
CA LEU A 48 -1.37 -43.32 -48.43
C LEU A 48 -2.78 -43.33 -49.02
N ALA A 49 -3.75 -42.69 -48.36
CA ALA A 49 -5.12 -42.56 -48.84
C ALA A 49 -5.18 -41.83 -50.19
N ASN A 50 -4.37 -40.78 -50.36
CA ASN A 50 -4.30 -40.06 -51.61
C ASN A 50 -3.46 -40.80 -52.67
N THR A 51 -2.29 -41.33 -52.31
CA THR A 51 -1.32 -41.89 -53.27
C THR A 51 -1.65 -43.31 -53.72
N VAL A 52 -2.10 -44.18 -52.80
CA VAL A 52 -2.37 -45.60 -53.05
C VAL A 52 -3.84 -45.84 -53.34
N LEU A 53 -4.75 -45.27 -52.55
CA LEU A 53 -6.19 -45.48 -52.68
C LEU A 53 -6.86 -44.49 -53.65
N GLY A 54 -6.14 -43.47 -54.12
CA GLY A 54 -6.64 -42.48 -55.07
C GLY A 54 -7.69 -41.52 -54.50
N ILE A 55 -7.87 -41.47 -53.19
CA ILE A 55 -8.91 -40.68 -52.53
C ILE A 55 -8.58 -39.19 -52.70
N GLY A 56 -9.43 -38.47 -53.44
CA GLY A 56 -9.28 -37.03 -53.69
C GLY A 56 -8.08 -36.66 -54.57
N LYS A 57 -7.57 -37.60 -55.39
CA LYS A 57 -6.38 -37.39 -56.23
C LYS A 57 -6.49 -36.19 -57.18
N ASP A 58 -7.69 -35.93 -57.69
CA ASP A 58 -7.98 -34.82 -58.61
C ASP A 58 -8.36 -33.52 -57.87
N PHE A 59 -8.51 -33.57 -56.55
CA PHE A 59 -8.85 -32.43 -55.72
C PHE A 59 -7.57 -31.70 -55.27
N THR A 60 -7.20 -30.68 -56.04
CA THR A 60 -6.07 -29.79 -55.73
C THR A 60 -6.56 -28.38 -55.42
N ILE A 61 -6.03 -27.79 -54.35
CA ILE A 61 -6.26 -26.40 -53.99
C ILE A 61 -4.97 -25.65 -54.30
N ALA A 62 -5.03 -24.61 -55.15
CA ALA A 62 -3.86 -23.85 -55.58
C ALA A 62 -2.68 -24.70 -56.11
N GLY A 63 -2.99 -25.79 -56.83
CA GLY A 63 -1.99 -26.71 -57.40
C GLY A 63 -1.37 -27.69 -56.40
N ILE A 64 -1.82 -27.70 -55.15
CA ILE A 64 -1.33 -28.61 -54.09
C ILE A 64 -2.44 -29.60 -53.71
N SER A 65 -2.09 -30.87 -53.52
CA SER A 65 -3.04 -31.90 -53.09
C SER A 65 -3.67 -31.60 -51.74
N TRP A 66 -4.96 -31.88 -51.60
CA TRP A 66 -5.76 -31.58 -50.41
C TRP A 66 -5.17 -32.11 -49.08
N PHE A 67 -4.54 -33.30 -49.10
CA PHE A 67 -3.99 -33.92 -47.90
C PHE A 67 -2.85 -33.10 -47.29
N VAL A 68 -2.14 -32.29 -48.08
CA VAL A 68 -1.08 -31.39 -47.60
C VAL A 68 -1.68 -30.31 -46.69
N TYR A 69 -2.81 -29.72 -47.09
CA TYR A 69 -3.52 -28.74 -46.26
C TYR A 69 -4.08 -29.36 -44.99
N ALA A 70 -4.59 -30.61 -45.06
CA ALA A 70 -5.04 -31.34 -43.88
C ALA A 70 -3.89 -31.60 -42.89
N ILE A 71 -2.71 -31.99 -43.39
CA ILE A 71 -1.50 -32.16 -42.56
C ILE A 71 -1.04 -30.83 -41.98
N LEU A 72 -1.05 -29.74 -42.75
CA LEU A 72 -0.65 -28.41 -42.28
C LEU A 72 -1.58 -27.87 -41.18
N LEU A 73 -2.90 -28.02 -41.35
CA LEU A 73 -3.88 -27.63 -40.34
C LEU A 73 -3.69 -28.42 -39.05
N TRP A 74 -3.43 -29.72 -39.18
CA TRP A 74 -3.21 -30.58 -38.01
C TRP A 74 -1.87 -30.30 -37.33
N LEU A 75 -0.82 -30.02 -38.12
CA LEU A 75 0.49 -29.58 -37.61
C LEU A 75 0.35 -28.28 -36.81
N PHE A 76 -0.46 -27.33 -37.28
CA PHE A 76 -0.73 -26.10 -36.54
C PHE A 76 -1.34 -26.37 -35.15
N LEU A 77 -2.33 -27.25 -35.06
CA LEU A 77 -2.93 -27.65 -33.77
C LEU A 77 -1.91 -28.35 -32.86
N PHE A 78 -1.04 -29.17 -33.43
CA PHE A 78 0.04 -29.83 -32.69
C PHE A 78 1.05 -28.81 -32.14
N VAL A 79 1.49 -27.85 -32.98
CA VAL A 79 2.41 -26.77 -32.58
C VAL A 79 1.78 -25.92 -31.47
N TYR A 80 0.51 -25.54 -31.59
CA TYR A 80 -0.21 -24.83 -30.54
C TYR A 80 -0.19 -25.61 -29.21
N HIS A 81 -0.51 -26.91 -29.26
CA HIS A 81 -0.48 -27.76 -28.06
C HIS A 81 0.93 -27.89 -27.46
N PHE A 82 1.97 -27.99 -28.30
CA PHE A 82 3.37 -28.04 -27.90
C PHE A 82 3.79 -26.75 -27.17
N VAL A 83 3.51 -25.58 -27.75
CA VAL A 83 3.80 -24.26 -27.16
C VAL A 83 3.11 -24.13 -25.80
N ASN A 84 1.84 -24.51 -25.69
CA ASN A 84 1.09 -24.42 -24.43
C ASN A 84 1.71 -25.30 -23.31
N VAL A 85 2.15 -26.52 -23.63
CA VAL A 85 2.72 -27.46 -22.64
C VAL A 85 4.15 -27.07 -22.23
N PHE A 86 4.98 -26.61 -23.17
CA PHE A 86 6.41 -26.40 -22.96
C PHE A 86 6.86 -24.94 -22.80
N ILE A 87 6.17 -23.97 -23.39
CA ILE A 87 6.54 -22.55 -23.34
C ILE A 87 5.74 -21.84 -22.26
N THR A 88 4.40 -21.85 -22.36
CA THR A 88 3.53 -21.09 -21.44
C THR A 88 3.69 -21.52 -19.99
N ASN A 89 3.75 -22.83 -19.73
CA ASN A 89 3.90 -23.38 -18.38
C ASN A 89 5.35 -23.38 -17.85
N LYS A 90 6.36 -23.07 -18.68
CA LYS A 90 7.75 -22.90 -18.23
C LYS A 90 8.04 -21.45 -17.82
N PHE A 91 7.36 -20.49 -18.43
CA PHE A 91 7.56 -19.06 -18.20
C PHE A 91 6.64 -18.47 -17.12
N MET A 92 5.41 -18.99 -16.96
CA MET A 92 4.42 -18.52 -15.97
C MET A 92 3.73 -19.68 -15.24
N GLY A 93 4.51 -20.68 -14.81
CA GLY A 93 4.01 -21.79 -14.00
C GLY A 93 4.06 -21.50 -12.49
N LYS A 94 3.41 -22.35 -11.68
CA LYS A 94 3.45 -22.28 -10.20
C LYS A 94 4.87 -22.26 -9.63
N ASP A 95 5.84 -22.87 -10.29
CA ASP A 95 7.25 -22.85 -9.85
C ASP A 95 7.86 -21.44 -9.97
N TRP A 96 7.51 -20.71 -11.03
CA TRP A 96 7.91 -19.32 -11.20
C TRP A 96 7.21 -18.43 -10.18
N GLU A 97 5.91 -18.63 -9.93
CA GLU A 97 5.17 -17.93 -8.88
C GLU A 97 5.79 -18.16 -7.50
N LYS A 98 6.14 -19.41 -7.17
CA LYS A 98 6.81 -19.76 -5.90
C LYS A 98 8.18 -19.09 -5.77
N GLN A 99 8.99 -19.09 -6.84
CA GLN A 99 10.27 -18.37 -6.84
C GLN A 99 10.10 -16.86 -6.64
N GLN A 100 9.09 -16.25 -7.25
CA GLN A 100 8.78 -14.84 -7.01
C GLN A 100 8.31 -14.61 -5.57
N LEU A 101 7.47 -15.50 -5.03
CA LEU A 101 7.00 -15.42 -3.65
C LEU A 101 8.15 -15.54 -2.64
N ASP A 102 9.04 -16.53 -2.79
CA ASP A 102 10.22 -16.72 -1.94
C ASP A 102 11.14 -15.50 -1.99
N LYS A 103 11.28 -14.89 -3.17
CA LYS A 103 12.02 -13.64 -3.34
C LYS A 103 11.37 -12.48 -2.57
N LEU A 104 10.04 -12.35 -2.61
CA LEU A 104 9.31 -11.32 -1.86
C LEU A 104 9.39 -11.55 -0.34
N VAL A 105 9.21 -12.79 0.12
CA VAL A 105 9.32 -13.15 1.55
C VAL A 105 10.72 -12.89 2.07
N SER A 106 11.77 -13.27 1.32
CA SER A 106 13.15 -12.98 1.72
C SER A 106 13.47 -11.47 1.78
N GLN A 107 12.89 -10.67 0.88
CA GLN A 107 12.98 -9.21 0.95
C GLN A 107 12.24 -8.64 2.17
N GLN A 108 11.06 -9.16 2.49
CA GLN A 108 10.32 -8.78 3.70
C GLN A 108 11.10 -9.14 4.97
N GLN A 109 11.67 -10.33 5.04
CA GLN A 109 12.46 -10.77 6.18
C GLN A 109 13.67 -9.86 6.42
N LYS A 110 14.44 -9.53 5.37
CA LYS A 110 15.54 -8.56 5.46
C LYS A 110 15.09 -7.20 5.98
N ARG A 111 13.90 -6.75 5.60
CA ARG A 111 13.33 -5.48 6.07
C ARG A 111 12.95 -5.56 7.56
N ILE A 112 12.35 -6.68 7.99
CA ILE A 112 12.02 -6.93 9.40
C ILE A 112 13.30 -6.94 10.25
N ASP A 113 14.35 -7.63 9.79
CA ASP A 113 15.61 -7.72 10.52
C ASP A 113 16.28 -6.35 10.64
N LYS A 114 16.29 -5.55 9.56
CA LYS A 114 16.77 -4.16 9.59
C LYS A 114 15.99 -3.28 10.57
N LEU A 115 14.66 -3.45 10.64
CA LEU A 115 13.84 -2.72 11.61
C LEU A 115 14.16 -3.14 13.04
N LYS A 116 14.29 -4.45 13.31
CA LYS A 116 14.69 -4.99 14.62
C LYS A 116 16.05 -4.45 15.05
N GLU A 117 17.04 -4.42 14.15
CA GLU A 117 18.35 -3.82 14.45
C GLU A 117 18.23 -2.31 14.77
N GLY A 118 17.36 -1.59 14.06
CA GLY A 118 17.06 -0.19 14.34
C GLY A 118 16.51 -0.01 15.76
N PHE A 119 15.48 -0.78 16.12
CA PHE A 119 14.88 -0.77 17.46
C PHE A 119 15.92 -1.11 18.54
N LEU A 120 16.73 -2.16 18.37
CA LEU A 120 17.76 -2.51 19.34
C LEU A 120 18.82 -1.42 19.52
N LYS A 121 19.19 -0.70 18.45
CA LYS A 121 20.12 0.44 18.54
C LYS A 121 19.49 1.61 19.31
N GLU A 122 18.21 1.86 19.09
CA GLU A 122 17.46 2.91 19.77
C GLU A 122 17.26 2.60 21.25
N GLU A 123 16.84 1.38 21.58
CA GLU A 123 16.74 0.88 22.96
C GLU A 123 18.09 0.97 23.69
N ARG A 124 19.20 0.60 23.04
CA ARG A 124 20.54 0.75 23.62
C ARG A 124 20.90 2.20 23.90
N LYS A 125 20.57 3.13 23.00
CA LYS A 125 20.82 4.57 23.22
C LYS A 125 20.01 5.09 24.41
N ILE A 126 18.75 4.67 24.52
CA ILE A 126 17.87 5.04 25.64
C ILE A 126 18.41 4.46 26.96
N ALA A 127 18.81 3.19 26.98
CA ALA A 127 19.37 2.56 28.18
C ALA A 127 20.72 3.21 28.59
N GLN A 128 21.56 3.57 27.62
CA GLN A 128 22.82 4.28 27.88
C GLN A 128 22.59 5.70 28.41
N SER A 129 21.61 6.44 27.88
CA SER A 129 21.28 7.78 28.39
C SER A 129 20.66 7.71 29.79
N GLN A 130 19.83 6.71 30.06
CA GLN A 130 19.28 6.46 31.40
C GLN A 130 20.38 6.14 32.42
N ALA A 131 21.27 5.19 32.11
CA ALA A 131 22.39 4.84 32.99
C ALA A 131 23.37 6.00 33.22
N TYR A 132 23.59 6.85 32.20
CA TYR A 132 24.40 8.06 32.34
C TYR A 132 23.75 9.07 33.29
N ASN A 133 22.43 9.29 33.17
CA ASN A 133 21.67 10.20 34.04
C ASN A 133 21.59 9.70 35.50
N GLU A 134 21.54 8.38 35.72
CA GLU A 134 21.56 7.79 37.07
C GLU A 134 22.91 7.95 37.78
N THR A 135 24.02 7.96 37.02
CA THR A 135 25.38 8.02 37.57
C THR A 135 25.92 9.45 37.74
N HIS A 136 25.28 10.44 37.12
CA HIS A 136 25.71 11.85 37.16
C HIS A 136 24.53 12.80 37.45
N PRO A 137 23.99 12.80 38.69
CA PRO A 137 22.79 13.58 39.04
C PRO A 137 22.99 15.11 38.99
N ASP A 138 24.23 15.59 39.08
CA ASP A 138 24.56 17.03 39.14
C ASP A 138 24.91 17.67 37.79
N THR A 139 25.15 16.86 36.74
CA THR A 139 25.21 17.38 35.37
C THR A 139 23.85 17.19 34.72
N LYS A 140 22.90 18.09 35.03
CA LYS A 140 21.74 18.27 34.16
C LYS A 140 22.27 18.74 32.80
N PRO A 141 22.17 17.93 31.72
CA PRO A 141 22.14 18.52 30.40
C PRO A 141 20.89 19.41 30.40
N GLU A 142 20.96 20.60 29.78
CA GLU A 142 19.76 21.39 29.51
C GLU A 142 18.67 20.44 29.01
N GLU A 143 17.61 20.32 29.81
CA GLU A 143 16.50 19.44 29.51
C GLU A 143 16.02 19.78 28.09
N LYS A 144 16.27 18.89 27.12
CA LYS A 144 15.35 18.79 25.99
C LYS A 144 14.03 18.35 26.61
N LYS A 145 13.23 19.36 26.92
CA LYS A 145 11.86 19.28 27.39
C LYS A 145 11.22 18.04 26.75
N ASN A 146 10.78 17.08 27.57
CA ASN A 146 9.77 16.10 27.16
C ASN A 146 8.44 16.86 26.99
N SER A 147 8.42 17.88 26.14
CA SER A 147 7.19 18.49 25.66
C SER A 147 6.80 17.74 24.42
N ASN A 148 5.66 17.06 24.49
CA ASN A 148 4.96 16.62 23.30
C ASN A 148 4.80 17.85 22.40
N GLU A 149 5.42 17.88 21.23
CA GLU A 149 5.33 19.00 20.30
C GLU A 149 4.00 18.88 19.56
N LEU A 150 2.98 19.59 20.06
CA LEU A 150 1.65 19.56 19.46
C LEU A 150 1.69 20.25 18.11
N THR A 151 1.52 19.47 17.04
CA THR A 151 1.65 19.97 15.66
C THR A 151 0.28 20.05 15.00
N ILE A 152 -0.08 21.19 14.43
CA ILE A 152 -1.21 21.28 13.50
C ILE A 152 -0.68 20.97 12.10
N ILE A 153 -1.38 20.12 11.36
CA ILE A 153 -1.08 19.87 9.94
C ILE A 153 -2.33 20.10 9.10
N VAL A 154 -2.23 20.95 8.08
CA VAL A 154 -3.39 21.40 7.30
C VAL A 154 -2.98 21.78 5.88
N ALA A 155 -3.83 21.49 4.91
CA ALA A 155 -3.77 22.11 3.59
C ALA A 155 -4.88 23.17 3.48
N ALA A 156 -4.54 24.38 3.05
CA ALA A 156 -5.49 25.48 2.91
C ALA A 156 -5.24 26.30 1.63
N GLY A 157 -6.31 26.74 0.98
CA GLY A 157 -6.28 27.67 -0.15
C GLY A 157 -5.78 29.06 0.24
N GLU A 158 -5.62 29.98 -0.71
CA GLU A 158 -5.10 31.33 -0.48
C GLU A 158 -5.93 32.12 0.55
N ASP A 159 -7.24 31.89 0.54
CA ASP A 159 -8.26 32.47 1.43
C ASP A 159 -8.47 31.68 2.75
N ASN A 160 -7.56 30.75 3.06
CA ASN A 160 -7.67 29.79 4.16
C ASN A 160 -8.84 28.78 4.03
N ALA A 161 -9.48 28.64 2.86
CA ALA A 161 -10.44 27.57 2.63
C ALA A 161 -9.78 26.19 2.81
N ILE A 162 -10.47 25.23 3.44
CA ILE A 162 -9.94 23.86 3.65
C ILE A 162 -10.88 22.75 3.16
N GLY A 163 -12.16 23.05 2.98
CA GLY A 163 -13.14 22.02 2.66
C GLY A 163 -14.50 22.59 2.29
N LYS A 164 -15.29 21.74 1.64
CA LYS A 164 -16.68 21.98 1.27
C LYS A 164 -17.46 20.69 1.42
N ASP A 165 -18.65 20.74 2.01
CA ASP A 165 -19.53 19.57 2.15
C ASP A 165 -18.87 18.36 2.85
N ASN A 166 -17.87 18.62 3.72
CA ASN A 166 -16.99 17.65 4.40
C ASN A 166 -15.94 16.95 3.54
N ASP A 167 -15.75 17.38 2.29
CA ASP A 167 -14.70 16.90 1.39
C ASP A 167 -13.61 17.94 1.14
N LEU A 168 -12.43 17.46 0.75
CA LEU A 168 -11.33 18.31 0.28
C LEU A 168 -11.64 18.84 -1.12
N ILE A 169 -11.39 20.12 -1.35
CA ILE A 169 -11.74 20.81 -2.61
C ILE A 169 -10.71 20.51 -3.73
N TRP A 170 -9.60 19.85 -3.40
CA TRP A 170 -8.52 19.52 -4.33
C TRP A 170 -7.95 18.13 -4.06
N HIS A 171 -7.17 17.64 -5.03
CA HIS A 171 -6.41 16.41 -4.91
C HIS A 171 -4.93 16.67 -5.20
N LEU A 172 -4.12 16.80 -4.15
CA LEU A 172 -2.68 17.03 -4.23
C LEU A 172 -1.93 15.80 -3.75
N ARG A 173 -1.40 15.00 -4.69
CA ARG A 173 -0.79 13.70 -4.37
C ARG A 173 0.45 13.84 -3.50
N ASP A 174 1.26 14.89 -3.72
CA ASP A 174 2.46 15.11 -2.92
C ASP A 174 2.16 15.64 -1.52
N ASP A 175 1.09 16.43 -1.34
CA ASP A 175 0.58 16.79 -0.03
C ASP A 175 0.11 15.55 0.76
N LEU A 176 -0.64 14.64 0.13
CA LEU A 176 -1.05 13.38 0.77
C LEU A 176 0.15 12.50 1.17
N LYS A 177 1.23 12.48 0.37
CA LYS A 177 2.49 11.79 0.73
C LYS A 177 3.17 12.49 1.90
N HIS A 178 3.21 13.82 1.89
CA HIS A 178 3.78 14.63 2.96
C HIS A 178 3.05 14.41 4.28
N PHE A 179 1.71 14.54 4.28
CA PHE A 179 0.84 14.23 5.41
C PHE A 179 1.08 12.83 5.95
N LYS A 180 1.13 11.80 5.08
CA LYS A 180 1.41 10.42 5.49
C LYS A 180 2.80 10.28 6.11
N LYS A 181 3.81 10.94 5.54
CA LYS A 181 5.20 10.87 6.02
C LYS A 181 5.32 11.46 7.42
N LEU A 182 4.69 12.61 7.67
CA LEU A 182 4.75 13.31 8.96
C LEU A 182 3.94 12.61 10.05
N THR A 183 2.73 12.14 9.72
CA THR A 183 1.80 11.62 10.73
C THR A 183 1.97 10.12 11.03
N SER A 184 2.73 9.38 10.22
CA SER A 184 2.89 7.93 10.41
C SER A 184 3.61 7.62 11.73
N GLY A 185 3.04 6.74 12.52
CA GLY A 185 3.54 6.34 13.84
C GLY A 185 3.00 7.20 14.98
N HIS A 186 2.26 8.26 14.65
CA HIS A 186 1.76 9.23 15.62
C HIS A 186 0.23 9.18 15.78
N HIS A 187 -0.24 9.88 16.81
CA HIS A 187 -1.64 10.10 17.13
C HIS A 187 -2.14 11.27 16.28
N ILE A 188 -3.27 11.07 15.62
CA ILE A 188 -3.95 12.09 14.83
C ILE A 188 -5.29 12.41 15.48
N ILE A 189 -5.46 13.67 15.85
CA ILE A 189 -6.61 14.20 16.56
C ILE A 189 -7.48 14.94 15.56
N MET A 190 -8.76 14.58 15.54
CA MET A 190 -9.71 15.15 14.60
C MET A 190 -11.13 15.22 15.14
N GLY A 191 -11.97 16.04 14.51
CA GLY A 191 -13.41 16.07 14.75
C GLY A 191 -14.13 14.94 14.01
N ARG A 192 -15.32 14.56 14.50
CA ARG A 192 -16.19 13.53 13.89
C ARG A 192 -16.32 13.63 12.36
N LYS A 193 -16.67 14.81 11.84
CA LYS A 193 -16.90 15.01 10.39
C LYS A 193 -15.66 14.72 9.54
N THR A 194 -14.48 15.09 10.03
CA THR A 194 -13.19 14.78 9.38
C THR A 194 -12.89 13.30 9.42
N PHE A 195 -13.26 12.61 10.50
CA PHE A 195 -13.11 11.15 10.57
C PHE A 195 -14.05 10.43 9.59
N GLU A 196 -15.29 10.91 9.44
CA GLU A 196 -16.31 10.35 8.54
C GLU A 196 -15.96 10.48 7.06
N SER A 197 -15.10 11.44 6.67
CA SER A 197 -14.63 11.56 5.28
C SER A 197 -13.59 10.50 4.89
N PHE A 198 -13.00 9.81 5.87
CA PHE A 198 -12.09 8.70 5.57
C PHE A 198 -12.89 7.43 5.24
N PRO A 199 -12.59 6.74 4.12
CA PRO A 199 -13.24 5.47 3.80
C PRO A 199 -12.89 4.36 4.80
N LYS A 200 -11.76 4.50 5.49
CA LYS A 200 -11.30 3.63 6.58
C LYS A 200 -10.20 4.33 7.40
N PRO A 201 -9.98 3.94 8.66
CA PRO A 201 -8.86 4.43 9.45
C PRO A 201 -7.52 4.26 8.71
N LEU A 202 -6.70 5.29 8.82
CA LEU A 202 -5.40 5.35 8.17
C LEU A 202 -4.40 4.40 8.86
N PRO A 203 -3.66 3.54 8.13
CA PRO A 203 -2.76 2.58 8.76
C PRO A 203 -1.60 3.28 9.48
N ASN A 204 -1.07 2.62 10.51
CA ASN A 204 0.05 3.06 11.34
C ASN A 204 -0.17 4.42 12.02
N ARG A 205 -1.42 4.76 12.38
CA ARG A 205 -1.79 5.99 13.09
C ARG A 205 -2.88 5.70 14.10
N THR A 206 -2.70 6.19 15.32
CA THR A 206 -3.76 6.13 16.34
C THR A 206 -4.73 7.28 16.06
N HIS A 207 -6.00 6.97 15.83
CA HIS A 207 -7.01 8.00 15.57
C HIS A 207 -7.66 8.39 16.90
N ILE A 208 -7.73 9.70 17.17
CA ILE A 208 -8.47 10.26 18.29
C ILE A 208 -9.57 11.15 17.72
N VAL A 209 -10.82 10.76 17.93
CA VAL A 209 -12.00 11.41 17.37
C VAL A 209 -12.75 12.16 18.47
N ILE A 210 -12.86 13.48 18.31
CA ILE A 210 -13.61 14.35 19.20
C ILE A 210 -15.06 14.44 18.72
N THR A 211 -16.01 14.09 19.59
CA THR A 211 -17.44 14.15 19.31
C THR A 211 -18.28 14.42 20.55
N ARG A 212 -19.36 15.19 20.41
CA ARG A 212 -20.38 15.36 21.47
C ARG A 212 -21.46 14.28 21.44
N GLN A 213 -21.42 13.39 20.45
CA GLN A 213 -22.40 12.32 20.32
C GLN A 213 -22.04 11.17 21.25
N ASP A 214 -22.92 10.87 22.19
CA ASP A 214 -22.80 9.70 23.04
C ASP A 214 -22.93 8.41 22.21
N ASN A 215 -22.16 7.39 22.59
CA ASN A 215 -22.16 6.08 21.93
C ASN A 215 -21.84 6.13 20.42
N TYR A 216 -21.05 7.11 19.97
CA TYR A 216 -20.57 7.18 18.59
C TYR A 216 -19.72 5.95 18.26
N LYS A 217 -20.14 5.18 17.25
CA LYS A 217 -19.51 3.91 16.89
C LYS A 217 -18.33 4.15 15.96
N VAL A 218 -17.18 3.58 16.32
CA VAL A 218 -15.96 3.61 15.52
C VAL A 218 -15.40 2.20 15.33
N PRO A 219 -14.59 1.96 14.28
CA PRO A 219 -13.82 0.74 14.14
C PRO A 219 -12.87 0.52 15.32
N GLU A 220 -12.43 -0.73 15.50
CA GLU A 220 -11.43 -1.08 16.51
C GLU A 220 -10.13 -0.28 16.33
N GLY A 221 -9.53 0.15 17.45
CA GLY A 221 -8.28 0.92 17.47
C GLY A 221 -8.45 2.44 17.32
N VAL A 222 -9.69 2.94 17.19
CA VAL A 222 -9.99 4.38 17.22
C VAL A 222 -10.42 4.78 18.63
N ILE A 223 -9.81 5.84 19.16
CA ILE A 223 -10.13 6.43 20.45
C ILE A 223 -11.19 7.51 20.24
N VAL A 224 -12.26 7.49 21.03
CA VAL A 224 -13.33 8.51 21.00
C VAL A 224 -13.31 9.27 22.31
N VAL A 225 -13.34 10.60 22.21
CA VAL A 225 -13.34 11.52 23.36
C VAL A 225 -14.34 12.66 23.12
N ASN A 226 -14.67 13.43 24.16
CA ASN A 226 -15.74 14.42 24.09
C ASN A 226 -15.27 15.88 23.96
N ASN A 227 -13.99 16.15 24.22
CA ASN A 227 -13.39 17.49 24.18
C ASN A 227 -11.91 17.41 23.77
N LEU A 228 -11.28 18.57 23.61
CA LEU A 228 -9.89 18.67 23.16
C LEU A 228 -8.91 18.24 24.26
N GLU A 229 -9.21 18.56 25.51
CA GLU A 229 -8.38 18.24 26.67
C GLU A 229 -8.19 16.72 26.82
N ASP A 230 -9.28 15.95 26.71
CA ASP A 230 -9.27 14.49 26.74
C ASP A 230 -8.53 13.92 25.52
N ALA A 231 -8.60 14.59 24.37
CA ALA A 231 -7.85 14.19 23.18
C ALA A 231 -6.33 14.33 23.38
N LEU A 232 -5.92 15.43 24.01
CA LEU A 232 -4.52 15.68 24.35
C LEU A 232 -4.02 14.71 25.43
N ASP A 233 -4.86 14.37 26.41
CA ASP A 233 -4.54 13.35 27.41
C ASP A 233 -4.36 11.96 26.78
N ALA A 234 -5.27 11.56 25.90
CA ALA A 234 -5.16 10.31 25.14
C ALA A 234 -3.88 10.25 24.28
N ALA A 235 -3.40 11.39 23.81
CA ALA A 235 -2.18 11.52 23.03
C ALA A 235 -0.91 11.78 23.88
N ARG A 236 -1.00 11.80 25.21
CA ARG A 236 0.08 12.23 26.11
C ARG A 236 1.36 11.41 26.00
N LYS A 237 1.29 10.15 25.55
CA LYS A 237 2.45 9.28 25.35
C LYS A 237 3.11 9.43 23.98
N ASP A 238 2.53 10.25 23.10
CA ASP A 238 3.12 10.59 21.81
C ASP A 238 3.95 11.86 21.93
N ASN A 239 5.20 11.79 21.47
CA ASN A 239 6.09 12.93 21.48
C ASN A 239 5.69 14.00 20.43
N GLN A 240 4.89 13.64 19.44
CA GLN A 240 4.48 14.56 18.36
C GLN A 240 3.07 14.24 17.87
N PRO A 241 2.03 14.52 18.67
CA PRO A 241 0.65 14.36 18.22
C PRO A 241 0.28 15.43 17.19
N PHE A 242 -0.59 15.05 16.25
CA PHE A 242 -1.02 15.93 15.16
C PHE A 242 -2.50 16.28 15.28
N ILE A 243 -2.84 17.57 15.26
CA ILE A 243 -4.19 18.03 14.98
C ILE A 243 -4.39 18.09 13.48
N ILE A 244 -5.41 17.40 12.96
CA ILE A 244 -5.70 17.31 11.52
C ILE A 244 -7.07 17.91 11.15
N GLY A 245 -7.69 18.64 12.07
CA GLY A 245 -8.92 19.40 11.84
C GLY A 245 -10.21 18.70 12.28
N GLY A 246 -11.39 19.07 11.80
CA GLY A 246 -11.67 20.16 10.86
C GLY A 246 -11.65 21.55 11.50
N GLY A 247 -12.31 22.51 10.85
CA GLY A 247 -12.24 23.94 11.21
C GLY A 247 -12.47 24.25 12.69
N GLU A 248 -13.42 23.58 13.34
CA GLU A 248 -13.69 23.79 14.78
C GLU A 248 -12.54 23.30 15.67
N ILE A 249 -11.94 22.15 15.35
CA ILE A 249 -10.79 21.62 16.10
C ILE A 249 -9.56 22.50 15.87
N TYR A 250 -9.36 23.01 14.65
CA TYR A 250 -8.30 23.98 14.39
C TYR A 250 -8.46 25.27 15.20
N LYS A 251 -9.68 25.82 15.30
CA LYS A 251 -9.94 27.02 16.12
C LYS A 251 -9.61 26.80 17.60
N GLN A 252 -9.94 25.64 18.15
CA GLN A 252 -9.66 25.32 19.55
C GLN A 252 -8.16 25.08 19.80
N SER A 253 -7.42 24.59 18.81
CA SER A 253 -6.02 24.16 18.98
C SER A 253 -4.97 25.17 18.56
N ILE A 254 -5.28 26.13 17.68
CA ILE A 254 -4.28 27.06 17.10
C ILE A 254 -3.49 27.87 18.15
N ASN A 255 -4.09 28.18 19.29
CA ASN A 255 -3.40 28.95 20.34
C ASN A 255 -2.56 28.08 21.28
N ILE A 256 -2.76 26.76 21.29
CA ILE A 256 -2.06 25.83 22.18
C ILE A 256 -1.02 24.98 21.45
N ALA A 257 -1.09 24.87 20.12
CA ALA A 257 -0.09 24.18 19.32
C ALA A 257 1.29 24.85 19.38
N ASP A 258 2.32 24.04 19.23
CA ASP A 258 3.73 24.46 19.21
C ASP A 258 4.24 24.67 17.78
N LYS A 259 3.69 23.89 16.83
CA LYS A 259 4.13 23.85 15.44
C LYS A 259 2.94 23.80 14.47
N LEU A 260 3.12 24.39 13.29
CA LEU A 260 2.17 24.34 12.19
C LEU A 260 2.88 23.89 10.91
N GLU A 261 2.42 22.78 10.33
CA GLU A 261 2.80 22.28 9.02
C GLU A 261 1.66 22.63 8.04
N LEU A 262 1.81 23.74 7.33
CA LEU A 262 0.82 24.29 6.42
C LEU A 262 1.20 23.99 4.97
N THR A 263 0.31 23.33 4.23
CA THR A 263 0.34 23.34 2.76
C THR A 263 -0.53 24.49 2.27
N ARG A 264 0.09 25.57 1.78
CA ARG A 264 -0.64 26.68 1.14
C ARG A 264 -0.86 26.34 -0.33
N VAL A 265 -2.12 26.11 -0.72
CA VAL A 265 -2.52 25.93 -2.12
C VAL A 265 -2.75 27.31 -2.73
N HIS A 266 -2.00 27.66 -3.78
CA HIS A 266 -2.02 28.98 -4.41
C HIS A 266 -3.22 29.12 -5.36
N ALA A 267 -4.42 28.95 -4.79
CA ALA A 267 -5.71 29.04 -5.48
C ALA A 267 -6.81 29.41 -4.47
N THR A 268 -7.86 30.06 -4.97
CA THR A 268 -9.10 30.36 -4.24
C THR A 268 -10.21 29.44 -4.73
N PHE A 269 -11.10 29.03 -3.82
CA PHE A 269 -12.11 28.02 -4.11
C PHE A 269 -13.52 28.50 -3.75
N GLU A 270 -14.34 28.73 -4.78
CA GLU A 270 -15.71 29.20 -4.58
C GLU A 270 -16.57 28.15 -3.86
N GLY A 271 -17.37 28.63 -2.91
CA GLY A 271 -18.32 27.81 -2.15
C GLY A 271 -17.69 26.94 -1.06
N ALA A 272 -16.43 27.18 -0.67
CA ALA A 272 -15.87 26.63 0.56
C ALA A 272 -16.71 27.05 1.77
N ASP A 273 -17.01 26.11 2.66
CA ASP A 273 -17.81 26.34 3.88
C ASP A 273 -16.97 26.25 5.17
N THR A 274 -15.75 25.73 5.05
CA THR A 274 -14.87 25.47 6.17
C THR A 274 -13.51 26.11 5.90
N PHE A 275 -13.04 26.88 6.88
CA PHE A 275 -11.82 27.67 6.80
C PHE A 275 -10.89 27.38 7.96
N PHE A 276 -9.58 27.45 7.70
CA PHE A 276 -8.55 27.46 8.71
C PHE A 276 -8.46 28.83 9.40
N PRO A 277 -8.16 28.91 10.71
CA PRO A 277 -7.93 30.18 11.38
C PRO A 277 -6.77 30.97 10.76
N GLU A 278 -6.80 32.30 10.88
CA GLU A 278 -5.70 33.15 10.44
C GLU A 278 -4.41 32.85 11.22
N VAL A 279 -3.30 32.73 10.49
CA VAL A 279 -1.96 32.56 11.07
C VAL A 279 -1.40 33.93 11.44
N ASP A 280 -1.62 34.33 12.69
CA ASP A 280 -1.10 35.60 13.23
C ASP A 280 0.44 35.61 13.24
N SER A 281 1.04 36.48 12.43
CA SER A 281 2.49 36.64 12.32
C SER A 281 3.16 37.15 13.60
N ASN A 282 2.40 37.68 14.57
CA ASN A 282 2.92 38.02 15.90
C ASN A 282 3.10 36.78 16.80
N LYS A 283 2.34 35.71 16.55
CA LYS A 283 2.38 34.46 17.32
C LYS A 283 3.18 33.36 16.63
N TRP A 284 3.28 33.40 15.31
CA TRP A 284 3.92 32.37 14.50
C TRP A 284 5.13 32.91 13.75
N LYS A 285 6.18 32.09 13.66
CA LYS A 285 7.39 32.38 12.89
C LYS A 285 7.58 31.31 11.82
N GLU A 286 7.62 31.72 10.57
CA GLU A 286 8.00 30.85 9.45
C GLU A 286 9.48 30.45 9.60
N ILE A 287 9.76 29.15 9.52
CA ILE A 287 11.13 28.61 9.60
C ILE A 287 11.53 27.81 8.35
N SER A 288 10.56 27.41 7.53
CA SER A 288 10.82 26.71 6.28
C SER A 288 9.69 26.96 5.29
N LYS A 289 10.06 27.07 4.01
CA LYS A 289 9.12 27.15 2.89
C LYS A 289 9.70 26.45 1.68
N THR A 290 8.96 25.53 1.09
CA THR A 290 9.29 24.85 -0.17
C THR A 290 8.11 24.97 -1.12
N THR A 291 8.34 25.53 -2.31
CA THR A 291 7.29 25.76 -3.31
C THR A 291 7.34 24.71 -4.41
N HIS A 292 6.16 24.28 -4.83
CA HIS A 292 5.91 23.39 -5.95
C HIS A 292 5.02 24.13 -6.95
N ASP A 293 5.51 24.25 -8.18
CA ASP A 293 4.72 24.79 -9.29
C ASP A 293 3.64 23.77 -9.71
N ALA A 294 2.61 24.26 -10.40
CA ALA A 294 1.64 23.37 -11.02
C ALA A 294 2.32 22.51 -12.10
N ASP A 295 1.96 21.24 -12.16
CA ASP A 295 2.53 20.27 -13.10
C ASP A 295 1.46 19.27 -13.58
N GLU A 296 1.86 18.28 -14.38
CA GLU A 296 0.94 17.25 -14.91
C GLU A 296 0.22 16.43 -13.82
N ASN A 297 0.77 16.38 -12.59
CA ASN A 297 0.19 15.67 -11.45
C ASN A 297 -0.56 16.59 -10.48
N HIS A 298 -0.40 17.91 -10.59
CA HIS A 298 -0.91 18.90 -9.65
C HIS A 298 -1.53 20.09 -10.38
N ASN A 299 -2.86 20.17 -10.37
CA ASN A 299 -3.61 21.25 -11.02
C ASN A 299 -3.35 22.65 -10.42
N TYR A 300 -2.77 22.71 -9.22
CA TYR A 300 -2.51 23.95 -8.49
C TYR A 300 -1.07 23.94 -7.99
N ALA A 301 -0.41 25.10 -8.05
CA ALA A 301 0.84 25.31 -7.33
C ALA A 301 0.55 25.32 -5.82
N PHE A 302 1.51 24.89 -5.01
CA PHE A 302 1.39 24.91 -3.56
C PHE A 302 2.75 25.09 -2.88
N SER A 303 2.75 25.53 -1.63
CA SER A 303 3.95 25.61 -0.78
C SER A 303 3.76 24.81 0.49
N PHE A 304 4.74 23.97 0.83
CA PHE A 304 4.89 23.46 2.19
C PHE A 304 5.56 24.54 3.04
N ILE A 305 4.92 24.93 4.13
CA ILE A 305 5.38 25.98 5.02
C ILE A 305 5.35 25.45 6.45
N THR A 306 6.48 25.56 7.15
CA THR A 306 6.57 25.20 8.56
C THR A 306 6.66 26.47 9.40
N TYR A 307 5.74 26.62 10.35
CA TYR A 307 5.81 27.63 11.40
C TYR A 307 6.08 27.00 12.75
N VAL A 308 6.79 27.74 13.59
CA VAL A 308 6.90 27.47 15.03
C VAL A 308 6.29 28.63 15.80
N LYS A 309 5.71 28.32 16.95
CA LYS A 309 5.22 29.35 17.87
C LYS A 309 6.39 30.22 18.33
N LYS A 310 6.16 31.53 18.35
CA LYS A 310 7.12 32.53 18.88
C LYS A 310 7.16 32.49 20.40
#